data_AF-A0A6L5FJQ7-F1
#
_entry.id   AF-A0A6L5FJQ7-F1
#
_cell.length_a   1.000
_cell.length_b   1.000
_cell.length_c   1.000
_cell.angle_alpha   90.00
_cell.angle_beta   90.00
_cell.angle_gamma   90.00
#
_symmetry.space_group_name_H-M   'P 1'
#
loop_
_entity.id
_entity.type
_entity.pdbx_description
1 polymer ?
#
loop_
_entity_poly.entity_id
_entity_poly.type
_entity_poly.pdbx_seq_one_letter_code
_entity_poly.pdbx_strand_id
1 'polypeptide(L)'
;MAHDTGVDGEHDDVIYPSAIPFVLVHLGCLAAIWTGVTWQAVAIGVGLYWLRIFAIGAGYHRYFSHRAYATGRVFQFVLAFLAQSTAQKSVLWWAAKHRHHHLHSDTEHDVHSPRHKGFLYSHLGWIFARRHDGTDLVKVADLARYPELIWLHRYELLPAVALAGLCFLAAGWSGLVVGFLWSTVLVYHATFCINSLAHVRGRKRYVTGDDSRNNWLLALVTMGEGWHNNHHAYQSSVRQGFKWWEIDPTYYLLRALSWLGVVWDLKTPPEQVLRNEQRLAARVINRAAEQLAAHFNSERIALAITSALHGPELSALQDMLVRARHRTAEVLTAVHLPHLPSREELLAEARAMFTKTRSLDEIVDRAHELLLASVGTRLAAPVEQRA
;
A
#
# COMPACT_ATOMS: atom_id res chain seq x y z
N MET A 1 -18.73 36.39 15.59
CA MET A 1 -18.73 35.57 14.36
C MET A 1 -17.84 34.39 14.64
N ALA A 2 -18.46 33.24 14.89
CA ALA A 2 -17.83 32.07 15.48
C ALA A 2 -16.88 31.38 14.49
N HIS A 3 -15.76 30.93 15.03
CA HIS A 3 -14.79 30.06 14.37
C HIS A 3 -15.44 28.75 13.94
N ASP A 4 -15.25 28.40 12.67
CA ASP A 4 -15.51 27.06 12.14
C ASP A 4 -14.25 26.23 12.33
N THR A 5 -14.15 25.56 13.47
CA THR A 5 -13.18 24.48 13.72
C THR A 5 -13.86 23.14 13.50
N GLY A 6 -14.19 22.83 12.25
CA GLY A 6 -14.60 21.50 11.82
C GLY A 6 -13.39 20.61 11.53
N VAL A 7 -12.59 20.27 12.55
CA VAL A 7 -11.86 19.00 12.52
C VAL A 7 -12.87 17.97 12.99
N ASP A 8 -13.70 17.51 12.06
CA ASP A 8 -14.53 16.34 12.31
C ASP A 8 -13.59 15.16 12.47
N GLY A 9 -13.35 14.79 13.74
CA GLY A 9 -13.01 13.42 14.10
C GLY A 9 -14.18 12.52 13.74
N GLU A 10 -14.39 12.27 12.45
CA GLU A 10 -15.30 11.23 11.98
C GLU A 10 -14.72 9.89 12.43
N HIS A 11 -15.31 9.32 13.47
CA HIS A 11 -15.01 7.98 13.92
C HIS A 11 -15.12 6.99 12.73
N ASP A 12 -14.07 6.19 12.51
CA ASP A 12 -14.07 5.04 11.62
C ASP A 12 -15.02 3.97 12.21
N ASP A 13 -16.33 4.23 12.16
CA ASP A 13 -17.33 3.34 12.74
C ASP A 13 -17.39 2.04 11.92
N VAL A 14 -16.75 1.01 12.47
CA VAL A 14 -16.82 -0.37 11.98
C VAL A 14 -18.28 -0.80 12.05
N ILE A 15 -18.85 -1.16 10.90
CA ILE A 15 -20.23 -1.64 10.86
C ILE A 15 -20.23 -3.14 11.08
N TYR A 16 -20.61 -3.53 12.29
CA TYR A 16 -20.77 -4.93 12.67
C TYR A 16 -21.59 -5.76 11.64
N PRO A 17 -22.67 -5.24 11.01
CA PRO A 17 -23.37 -5.94 9.92
C PRO A 17 -22.53 -6.33 8.70
N SER A 18 -21.56 -5.51 8.25
CA SER A 18 -20.72 -5.83 7.08
C SER A 18 -19.65 -6.87 7.43
N ALA A 19 -19.34 -7.04 8.72
CA ALA A 19 -18.47 -8.10 9.21
C ALA A 19 -19.16 -9.47 9.28
N ILE A 20 -20.49 -9.53 9.28
CA ILE A 20 -21.25 -10.78 9.42
C ILE A 20 -20.86 -11.81 8.34
N PRO A 21 -20.89 -11.50 7.02
CA PRO A 21 -20.54 -12.50 6.00
C PRO A 21 -19.10 -13.01 6.15
N PHE A 22 -18.17 -12.12 6.53
CA PHE A 22 -16.77 -12.49 6.75
C PHE A 22 -16.63 -13.46 7.93
N VAL A 23 -17.26 -13.14 9.07
CA VAL A 23 -17.27 -14.01 10.26
C VAL A 23 -17.94 -15.34 9.95
N LEU A 24 -19.08 -15.33 9.24
CA LEU A 24 -19.79 -16.55 8.84
C LEU A 24 -18.95 -17.46 7.94
N VAL A 25 -18.16 -16.91 7.01
CA VAL A 25 -17.24 -17.71 6.19
C VAL A 25 -16.16 -18.38 7.05
N HIS A 26 -15.65 -17.69 8.08
CA HIS A 26 -14.67 -18.27 9.00
C HIS A 26 -15.28 -19.36 9.90
N LEU A 27 -16.44 -19.09 10.49
CA LEU A 27 -17.17 -20.06 11.31
C LEU A 27 -17.62 -21.26 10.46
N GLY A 28 -17.99 -21.03 9.20
CA GLY A 28 -18.35 -22.07 8.24
C GLY A 28 -17.23 -23.08 7.99
N CYS A 29 -15.96 -22.71 8.19
CA CYS A 29 -14.85 -23.68 8.12
C CYS A 29 -14.96 -24.79 9.18
N LEU A 30 -15.56 -24.50 10.34
CA LEU A 30 -15.79 -25.49 11.40
C LEU A 30 -16.83 -26.53 11.00
N ALA A 31 -17.62 -26.26 9.94
CA ALA A 31 -18.58 -27.23 9.41
C ALA A 31 -17.89 -28.55 8.97
N ALA A 32 -16.57 -28.52 8.76
CA ALA A 32 -15.75 -29.68 8.43
C ALA A 32 -15.87 -30.82 9.45
N ILE A 33 -16.22 -30.51 10.71
CA ILE A 33 -16.49 -31.51 11.76
C ILE A 33 -17.65 -32.44 11.35
N TRP A 34 -18.69 -31.89 10.70
CA TRP A 34 -19.87 -32.65 10.29
C TRP A 34 -19.80 -33.10 8.83
N THR A 35 -19.19 -32.30 7.95
CA THR A 35 -19.11 -32.64 6.52
C THR A 35 -18.00 -33.63 6.20
N GLY A 36 -17.06 -33.84 7.13
CA GLY A 36 -15.85 -34.62 6.94
C GLY A 36 -14.81 -33.93 6.06
N VAL A 37 -13.57 -34.41 6.17
CA VAL A 37 -12.42 -33.96 5.37
C VAL A 37 -12.01 -35.10 4.43
N THR A 38 -12.33 -34.96 3.15
CA THR A 38 -11.97 -35.94 2.13
C THR A 38 -10.72 -35.50 1.36
N TRP A 39 -9.90 -36.44 0.90
CA TRP A 39 -8.73 -36.13 0.06
C TRP A 39 -9.10 -35.40 -1.22
N GLN A 40 -10.25 -35.72 -1.82
CA GLN A 40 -10.78 -35.01 -3.00
C GLN A 40 -11.06 -33.54 -2.68
N ALA A 41 -11.72 -33.24 -1.56
CA ALA A 41 -11.99 -31.85 -1.17
C ALA A 41 -10.72 -31.08 -0.80
N VAL A 42 -9.75 -31.73 -0.15
CA VAL A 42 -8.43 -31.12 0.12
C VAL A 42 -7.71 -30.79 -1.18
N ALA A 43 -7.70 -31.71 -2.15
CA ALA A 43 -7.08 -31.46 -3.46
C ALA A 43 -7.76 -30.29 -4.21
N ILE A 44 -9.09 -30.22 -4.17
CA ILE A 44 -9.85 -29.07 -4.68
C ILE A 44 -9.40 -27.80 -3.96
N GLY A 45 -9.34 -27.80 -2.63
CA GLY A 45 -8.98 -26.63 -1.83
C GLY A 45 -7.58 -26.12 -2.11
N VAL A 46 -6.59 -27.00 -2.20
CA VAL A 46 -5.21 -26.65 -2.57
C VAL A 46 -5.15 -26.09 -4.00
N GLY A 47 -5.83 -26.73 -4.95
CA GLY A 47 -5.91 -26.24 -6.33
C GLY A 47 -6.55 -24.86 -6.42
N LEU A 48 -7.67 -24.64 -5.72
CA LEU A 48 -8.37 -23.37 -5.67
C LEU A 48 -7.58 -22.27 -4.95
N TYR A 49 -6.78 -22.62 -3.94
CA TYR A 49 -5.88 -21.66 -3.31
C TYR A 49 -4.91 -21.08 -4.35
N TRP A 50 -4.14 -21.93 -5.02
CA TRP A 50 -3.13 -21.46 -5.99
C TRP A 50 -3.74 -20.81 -7.23
N LEU A 51 -4.83 -21.35 -7.76
CA LEU A 51 -5.54 -20.75 -8.89
C LEU A 51 -6.00 -19.32 -8.57
N ARG A 52 -6.51 -19.10 -7.35
CA ARG A 52 -7.01 -17.79 -6.94
C ARG A 52 -5.92 -16.82 -6.51
N ILE A 53 -4.84 -17.29 -5.89
CA ILE A 53 -3.64 -16.48 -5.66
C ILE A 53 -3.07 -15.99 -6.99
N PHE A 54 -2.99 -16.87 -8.00
CA PHE A 54 -2.65 -16.47 -9.36
C PHE A 54 -3.65 -15.45 -9.93
N ALA A 55 -4.96 -15.66 -9.76
CA ALA A 55 -5.98 -14.73 -10.26
C ALA A 55 -5.90 -13.34 -9.59
N ILE A 56 -5.54 -13.28 -8.30
CA ILE A 56 -5.24 -12.01 -7.61
C ILE A 56 -4.01 -11.35 -8.24
N GLY A 57 -2.88 -12.06 -8.30
CA GLY A 57 -1.62 -11.50 -8.81
C GLY A 57 -1.71 -11.10 -10.29
N ALA A 58 -2.18 -11.99 -11.15
CA ALA A 58 -2.30 -11.76 -12.58
C ALA A 58 -3.46 -10.82 -12.94
N GLY A 59 -4.61 -11.00 -12.32
CA GLY A 59 -5.85 -10.27 -12.61
C GLY A 59 -5.94 -8.96 -11.84
N TYR A 60 -6.43 -9.02 -10.59
CA TYR A 60 -6.68 -7.83 -9.76
C TYR A 60 -5.49 -6.89 -9.75
N HIS A 61 -4.31 -7.44 -9.52
CA HIS A 61 -3.13 -6.66 -9.27
C HIS A 61 -2.44 -6.21 -10.56
N ARG A 62 -1.77 -7.12 -11.28
CA ARG A 62 -0.90 -6.76 -12.41
C ARG A 62 -1.69 -6.25 -13.62
N TYR A 63 -2.86 -6.81 -13.90
CA TYR A 63 -3.67 -6.36 -15.05
C TYR A 63 -4.59 -5.19 -14.71
N PHE A 64 -5.57 -5.39 -13.82
CA PHE A 64 -6.63 -4.40 -13.60
C PHE A 64 -6.10 -3.14 -12.90
N SER A 65 -5.20 -3.29 -11.93
CA SER A 65 -4.69 -2.14 -11.19
C SER A 65 -3.56 -1.42 -11.92
N HIS A 66 -2.57 -2.16 -12.44
CA HIS A 66 -1.32 -1.58 -12.96
C HIS A 66 -1.14 -1.62 -14.48
N ARG A 67 -2.01 -2.32 -15.22
CA ARG A 67 -1.86 -2.50 -16.68
C ARG A 67 -0.44 -2.95 -17.06
N ALA A 68 0.10 -3.90 -16.31
CA ALA A 68 1.47 -4.40 -16.48
C ALA A 68 1.65 -5.25 -17.74
N TYR A 69 0.54 -5.68 -18.35
CA TYR A 69 0.49 -6.40 -19.61
C TYR A 69 -0.85 -6.15 -20.32
N ALA A 70 -0.93 -6.57 -21.58
CA ALA A 70 -2.13 -6.51 -22.40
C ALA A 70 -2.73 -7.91 -22.65
N THR A 71 -4.04 -7.96 -22.86
CA THR A 71 -4.76 -9.19 -23.22
C THR A 71 -6.08 -8.85 -23.92
N GLY A 72 -6.68 -9.83 -24.59
CA GLY A 72 -7.95 -9.70 -25.29
C GLY A 72 -9.16 -9.63 -24.34
N ARG A 73 -10.29 -9.17 -24.87
CA ARG A 73 -11.53 -8.97 -24.10
C ARG A 73 -12.06 -10.24 -23.43
N VAL A 74 -11.94 -11.38 -24.10
CA VAL A 74 -12.37 -12.69 -23.55
C VAL A 74 -11.52 -13.07 -22.34
N PHE A 75 -10.20 -13.05 -22.46
CA PHE A 75 -9.32 -13.42 -21.34
C PHE A 75 -9.34 -12.38 -20.21
N GLN A 76 -9.57 -11.10 -20.53
CA GLN A 76 -9.90 -10.08 -19.53
C GLN A 76 -11.11 -10.49 -18.68
N PHE A 77 -12.21 -10.92 -19.31
CA PHE A 77 -13.38 -11.40 -18.57
C PHE A 77 -13.07 -12.65 -17.76
N VAL A 78 -12.33 -13.62 -18.32
CA VAL A 78 -11.90 -14.83 -17.58
C VAL A 78 -11.09 -14.47 -16.35
N LEU A 79 -10.11 -13.57 -16.48
CA LEU A 79 -9.32 -13.08 -15.34
C LEU A 79 -10.21 -12.38 -14.31
N ALA A 80 -11.16 -11.55 -14.73
CA ALA A 80 -12.06 -10.87 -13.81
C ALA A 80 -12.96 -11.85 -13.05
N PHE A 81 -13.53 -12.83 -13.74
CA PHE A 81 -14.37 -13.86 -13.13
C PHE A 81 -13.58 -14.71 -12.14
N LEU A 82 -12.38 -15.17 -12.52
CA LEU A 82 -11.49 -15.94 -11.65
C LEU A 82 -11.05 -15.11 -10.43
N ALA A 83 -10.69 -13.84 -10.62
CA ALA A 83 -10.32 -12.96 -9.52
C ALA A 83 -11.49 -12.75 -8.54
N GLN A 84 -12.70 -12.52 -9.05
CA GLN A 84 -13.92 -12.36 -8.24
C GLN A 84 -14.39 -13.64 -7.55
N SER A 85 -13.90 -14.82 -7.95
CA SER A 85 -14.14 -16.07 -7.21
C SER A 85 -13.48 -16.10 -5.82
N THR A 86 -12.65 -15.11 -5.50
CA THR A 86 -12.11 -14.91 -4.14
C THR A 86 -13.08 -14.21 -3.21
N ALA A 87 -14.18 -13.63 -3.71
CA ALA A 87 -15.11 -12.80 -2.95
C ALA A 87 -14.48 -11.56 -2.28
N GLN A 88 -13.40 -11.01 -2.86
CA GLN A 88 -12.74 -9.77 -2.42
C GLN A 88 -13.25 -8.53 -3.17
N LYS A 89 -14.59 -8.37 -3.29
CA LYS A 89 -15.29 -7.35 -4.09
C LYS A 89 -15.02 -7.46 -5.60
N SER A 90 -15.61 -6.57 -6.39
CA SER A 90 -15.40 -6.51 -7.84
C SER A 90 -13.99 -6.06 -8.27
N VAL A 91 -13.59 -6.40 -9.50
CA VAL A 91 -12.32 -5.93 -10.11
C VAL A 91 -12.21 -4.41 -10.23
N LEU A 92 -13.33 -3.72 -10.44
CA LEU A 92 -13.34 -2.25 -10.55
C LEU A 92 -13.09 -1.60 -9.19
N TRP A 93 -13.74 -2.12 -8.14
CA TRP A 93 -13.49 -1.68 -6.76
C TRP A 93 -12.04 -1.92 -6.37
N TRP A 94 -11.55 -3.15 -6.60
CA TRP A 94 -10.20 -3.53 -6.23
C TRP A 94 -9.16 -2.66 -6.94
N ALA A 95 -9.30 -2.45 -8.26
CA ALA A 95 -8.41 -1.59 -9.01
C ALA A 95 -8.43 -0.13 -8.54
N ALA A 96 -9.61 0.43 -8.28
CA ALA A 96 -9.73 1.80 -7.78
C ALA A 96 -9.05 1.97 -6.40
N LYS A 97 -9.29 1.03 -5.48
CA LYS A 97 -8.67 1.03 -4.15
C LYS A 97 -7.18 0.82 -4.19
N HIS A 98 -6.70 -0.12 -5.00
CA HIS A 98 -5.29 -0.40 -5.08
C HIS A 98 -4.51 0.74 -5.75
N ARG A 99 -5.06 1.38 -6.79
CA ARG A 99 -4.50 2.62 -7.36
C ARG A 99 -4.45 3.74 -6.32
N HIS A 100 -5.49 3.88 -5.50
CA HIS A 100 -5.52 4.84 -4.39
C HIS A 100 -4.46 4.53 -3.33
N HIS A 101 -4.30 3.25 -2.95
CA HIS A 101 -3.24 2.81 -2.04
C HIS A 101 -1.86 3.17 -2.59
N HIS A 102 -1.52 2.84 -3.83
CA HIS A 102 -0.23 3.24 -4.41
C HIS A 102 -0.03 4.75 -4.44
N LEU A 103 -1.10 5.51 -4.67
CA LEU A 103 -1.06 6.95 -4.56
C LEU A 103 -0.73 7.32 -3.10
N HIS A 104 -1.45 6.82 -2.11
CA HIS A 104 -1.39 7.30 -0.72
C HIS A 104 -0.62 6.43 0.28
N SER A 105 0.14 5.42 -0.18
CA SER A 105 0.71 4.35 0.64
C SER A 105 1.41 4.89 1.88
N ASP A 106 1.05 4.34 3.04
CA ASP A 106 1.57 4.71 4.36
C ASP A 106 1.50 6.19 4.72
N THR A 107 0.47 6.86 4.20
CA THR A 107 0.01 8.18 4.68
C THR A 107 -1.35 8.03 5.38
N GLU A 108 -1.83 9.10 6.01
CA GLU A 108 -3.14 9.12 6.68
C GLU A 108 -4.32 8.78 5.74
N HIS A 109 -4.15 9.01 4.44
CA HIS A 109 -5.15 8.69 3.43
C HIS A 109 -5.11 7.22 2.97
N ASP A 110 -4.12 6.44 3.37
CA ASP A 110 -4.07 5.02 3.07
C ASP A 110 -4.98 4.23 4.01
N VAL A 111 -5.99 3.59 3.42
CA VAL A 111 -7.08 2.91 4.12
C VAL A 111 -6.60 1.72 4.95
N HIS A 112 -5.41 1.20 4.67
CA HIS A 112 -4.85 0.05 5.37
C HIS A 112 -3.38 0.26 5.73
N SER A 113 -2.96 1.50 6.04
CA SER A 113 -1.59 1.73 6.52
C SER A 113 -1.37 1.19 7.93
N PRO A 114 -0.42 0.25 8.14
CA PRO A 114 -0.06 -0.18 9.48
C PRO A 114 0.55 0.96 10.32
N ARG A 115 1.22 1.93 9.67
CA ARG A 115 1.87 3.08 10.32
C ARG A 115 0.86 3.97 11.04
N HIS A 116 -0.27 4.26 10.42
CA HIS A 116 -1.26 5.21 10.96
C HIS A 116 -2.44 4.54 11.66
N LYS A 117 -2.79 3.30 11.29
CA LYS A 117 -3.98 2.60 11.83
C LYS A 117 -3.62 1.37 12.68
N GLY A 118 -2.35 0.97 12.72
CA GLY A 118 -1.88 -0.20 13.44
C GLY A 118 -2.01 -1.51 12.65
N PHE A 119 -1.24 -2.52 13.07
CA PHE A 119 -1.11 -3.80 12.36
C PHE A 119 -2.45 -4.54 12.22
N LEU A 120 -3.17 -4.74 13.33
CA LEU A 120 -4.43 -5.50 13.33
C LEU A 120 -5.50 -4.85 12.44
N TYR A 121 -5.59 -3.52 12.44
CA TYR A 121 -6.50 -2.80 11.55
C TYR A 121 -6.12 -2.98 10.08
N SER A 122 -4.83 -2.80 9.73
CA SER A 122 -4.38 -3.00 8.33
C SER A 122 -4.58 -4.44 7.84
N HIS A 123 -4.55 -5.41 8.75
CA HIS A 123 -4.75 -6.81 8.42
C HIS A 123 -6.23 -7.14 8.22
N LEU A 124 -7.13 -6.66 9.09
CA LEU A 124 -8.55 -7.07 9.08
C LEU A 124 -9.57 -5.94 9.30
N GLY A 125 -9.22 -4.85 9.96
CA GLY A 125 -10.20 -3.80 10.31
C GLY A 125 -10.71 -3.02 9.10
N TRP A 126 -9.83 -2.71 8.16
CA TRP A 126 -10.13 -1.81 7.04
C TRP A 126 -11.23 -2.31 6.09
N ILE A 127 -11.41 -3.64 5.96
CA ILE A 127 -12.43 -4.23 5.08
C ILE A 127 -13.86 -3.97 5.54
N PHE A 128 -14.06 -3.52 6.78
CA PHE A 128 -15.38 -3.25 7.37
C PHE A 128 -15.73 -1.76 7.44
N ALA A 129 -14.84 -0.87 7.00
CA ALA A 129 -15.06 0.57 7.03
C ALA A 129 -15.97 1.05 5.88
N ARG A 130 -17.17 1.56 6.20
CA ARG A 130 -18.18 2.00 5.20
C ARG A 130 -17.65 3.01 4.20
N ARG A 131 -16.79 3.93 4.69
CA ARG A 131 -16.16 4.98 3.89
C ARG A 131 -15.41 4.42 2.69
N HIS A 132 -15.05 3.13 2.73
CA HIS A 132 -14.28 2.49 1.68
C HIS A 132 -15.09 1.51 0.83
N ASP A 133 -16.39 1.32 1.06
CA ASP A 133 -17.20 0.42 0.23
C ASP A 133 -17.47 0.97 -1.18
N GLY A 134 -17.51 2.29 -1.35
CA GLY A 134 -17.75 2.93 -2.65
C GLY A 134 -16.63 2.69 -3.68
N THR A 135 -17.02 2.52 -4.95
CA THR A 135 -16.11 2.47 -6.10
C THR A 135 -16.11 3.78 -6.85
N ASP A 136 -14.94 4.43 -6.94
CA ASP A 136 -14.75 5.60 -7.79
C ASP A 136 -14.49 5.17 -9.24
N LEU A 137 -15.57 5.05 -10.02
CA LEU A 137 -15.50 4.59 -11.41
C LEU A 137 -14.74 5.54 -12.34
N VAL A 138 -14.61 6.82 -11.97
CA VAL A 138 -13.85 7.80 -12.76
C VAL A 138 -12.37 7.44 -12.77
N LYS A 139 -11.82 7.00 -11.61
CA LYS A 139 -10.42 6.57 -11.49
C LYS A 139 -10.10 5.26 -12.22
N VAL A 140 -11.11 4.53 -12.65
CA VAL A 140 -11.00 3.28 -13.42
C VAL A 140 -11.79 3.34 -14.73
N ALA A 141 -11.95 4.53 -15.31
CA ALA A 141 -12.69 4.72 -16.56
C ALA A 141 -12.13 3.87 -17.73
N ASP A 142 -10.83 3.58 -17.71
CA ASP A 142 -10.17 2.68 -18.66
C ASP A 142 -10.71 1.23 -18.61
N LEU A 143 -11.29 0.82 -17.49
CA LEU A 143 -11.95 -0.47 -17.26
C LEU A 143 -13.47 -0.38 -17.27
N ALA A 144 -14.03 0.70 -16.74
CA ALA A 144 -15.49 0.89 -16.64
C ALA A 144 -16.18 0.98 -18.01
N ARG A 145 -15.42 1.25 -19.09
CA ARG A 145 -15.92 1.21 -20.46
C ARG A 145 -16.35 -0.18 -20.96
N TYR A 146 -15.96 -1.26 -20.27
CA TYR A 146 -16.27 -2.63 -20.66
C TYR A 146 -17.56 -3.12 -19.96
N PRO A 147 -18.67 -3.36 -20.70
CA PRO A 147 -19.96 -3.69 -20.10
C PRO A 147 -19.95 -5.01 -19.31
N GLU A 148 -19.14 -5.99 -19.72
CA GLU A 148 -18.98 -7.25 -19.00
C GLU A 148 -18.30 -7.08 -17.63
N LEU A 149 -17.41 -6.09 -17.48
CA LEU A 149 -16.81 -5.76 -16.19
C LEU A 149 -17.79 -5.00 -15.30
N ILE A 150 -18.63 -4.14 -15.88
CA ILE A 150 -19.73 -3.47 -15.16
C ILE A 150 -20.78 -4.49 -14.71
N TRP A 151 -21.08 -5.50 -15.53
CA TRP A 151 -21.95 -6.59 -15.15
C TRP A 151 -21.36 -7.40 -13.98
N LEU A 152 -20.08 -7.76 -14.05
CA LEU A 152 -19.39 -8.41 -12.93
C LEU A 152 -19.30 -7.52 -11.69
N HIS A 153 -19.23 -6.19 -11.85
CA HIS A 153 -19.29 -5.25 -10.74
C HIS A 153 -20.67 -5.26 -10.05
N ARG A 154 -21.75 -5.30 -10.83
CA ARG A 154 -23.12 -5.40 -10.30
C ARG A 154 -23.39 -6.74 -9.61
N TYR A 155 -22.84 -7.82 -10.14
CA TYR A 155 -23.00 -9.18 -9.63
C TYR A 155 -21.71 -9.70 -8.99
N GLU A 156 -21.12 -8.91 -8.09
CA GLU A 156 -19.74 -9.13 -7.63
C GLU A 156 -19.48 -10.52 -7.00
N LEU A 157 -20.46 -11.07 -6.29
CA LEU A 157 -20.37 -12.37 -5.63
C LEU A 157 -20.70 -13.56 -6.53
N LEU A 158 -21.23 -13.33 -7.73
CA LEU A 158 -21.68 -14.40 -8.62
C LEU A 158 -20.55 -15.41 -8.93
N PRO A 159 -19.31 -15.01 -9.24
CA PRO A 159 -18.24 -15.97 -9.50
C PRO A 159 -17.89 -16.84 -8.30
N ALA A 160 -17.92 -16.28 -7.08
CA ALA A 160 -17.66 -17.02 -5.86
C ALA A 160 -18.80 -18.00 -5.54
N VAL A 161 -20.06 -17.58 -5.68
CA VAL A 161 -21.25 -18.45 -5.48
C VAL A 161 -21.28 -19.57 -6.51
N ALA A 162 -20.99 -19.28 -7.79
CA ALA A 162 -20.91 -20.29 -8.83
C ALA A 162 -19.81 -21.33 -8.53
N LEU A 163 -18.62 -20.87 -8.12
CA LEU A 163 -17.52 -21.76 -7.75
C LEU A 163 -17.87 -22.62 -6.52
N ALA A 164 -18.50 -22.05 -5.50
CA ALA A 164 -18.98 -22.77 -4.33
C ALA A 164 -19.96 -23.89 -4.72
N GLY A 165 -20.92 -23.59 -5.60
CA GLY A 165 -21.85 -24.56 -6.16
C GLY A 165 -21.14 -25.68 -6.91
N LEU A 166 -20.15 -25.36 -7.75
CA LEU A 166 -19.34 -26.36 -8.46
C LEU A 166 -18.58 -27.27 -7.50
N CYS A 167 -17.99 -26.73 -6.43
CA CYS A 167 -17.31 -27.54 -5.42
C CYS A 167 -18.28 -28.48 -4.69
N PHE A 168 -19.49 -28.01 -4.40
CA PHE A 168 -20.54 -28.85 -3.83
C PHE A 168 -20.95 -29.97 -4.78
N LEU A 169 -21.14 -29.68 -6.07
CA LEU A 169 -21.47 -30.70 -7.06
C LEU A 169 -20.34 -31.72 -7.25
N ALA A 170 -19.07 -31.30 -7.13
CA ALA A 170 -17.92 -32.17 -7.33
C ALA A 170 -17.62 -33.11 -6.15
N ALA A 171 -17.81 -32.66 -4.91
CA ALA A 171 -17.40 -33.42 -3.71
C ALA A 171 -18.36 -33.23 -2.51
N GLY A 172 -19.62 -32.89 -2.78
CA GLY A 172 -20.66 -32.69 -1.78
C GLY A 172 -20.32 -31.58 -0.77
N TRP A 173 -20.84 -31.74 0.45
CA TRP A 173 -20.59 -30.80 1.54
C TRP A 173 -19.12 -30.64 1.89
N SER A 174 -18.31 -31.71 1.80
CA SER A 174 -16.87 -31.64 2.01
C SER A 174 -16.21 -30.75 0.95
N GLY A 175 -16.62 -30.86 -0.32
CA GLY A 175 -16.19 -29.97 -1.39
C GLY A 175 -16.50 -28.50 -1.13
N LEU A 176 -17.71 -28.19 -0.66
CA LEU A 176 -18.09 -26.81 -0.30
C LEU A 176 -17.28 -26.28 0.89
N VAL A 177 -17.17 -27.04 1.98
CA VAL A 177 -16.56 -26.55 3.21
C VAL A 177 -15.02 -26.58 3.13
N VAL A 178 -14.44 -27.73 2.85
CA VAL A 178 -12.99 -27.91 2.81
C VAL A 178 -12.43 -27.42 1.47
N GLY A 179 -13.09 -27.76 0.37
CA GLY A 179 -12.66 -27.33 -0.96
C GLY A 179 -12.79 -25.82 -1.15
N PHE A 180 -13.97 -25.25 -0.88
CA PHE A 180 -14.22 -23.83 -1.15
C PHE A 180 -14.01 -22.91 0.07
N LEU A 181 -14.63 -23.15 1.24
CA LEU A 181 -14.53 -22.20 2.37
C LEU A 181 -13.11 -22.10 2.95
N TRP A 182 -12.46 -23.23 3.24
CA TRP A 182 -11.10 -23.22 3.81
C TRP A 182 -10.12 -22.51 2.88
N SER A 183 -10.15 -22.84 1.59
CA SER A 183 -9.28 -22.21 0.62
C SER A 183 -9.59 -20.71 0.45
N THR A 184 -10.86 -20.29 0.59
CA THR A 184 -11.26 -18.86 0.56
C THR A 184 -10.67 -18.10 1.75
N VAL A 185 -10.81 -18.65 2.96
CA VAL A 185 -10.21 -18.06 4.17
C VAL A 185 -8.69 -17.98 4.05
N LEU A 186 -8.04 -19.03 3.58
CA LEU A 186 -6.59 -19.01 3.35
C LEU A 186 -6.18 -17.91 2.35
N VAL A 187 -6.93 -17.74 1.26
CA VAL A 187 -6.69 -16.67 0.28
C VAL A 187 -6.89 -15.27 0.90
N TYR A 188 -7.89 -15.07 1.74
CA TYR A 188 -8.08 -13.81 2.47
C TYR A 188 -6.85 -13.45 3.30
N HIS A 189 -6.41 -14.36 4.17
CA HIS A 189 -5.25 -14.10 5.04
C HIS A 189 -3.94 -13.94 4.26
N ALA A 190 -3.75 -14.70 3.18
CA ALA A 190 -2.61 -14.53 2.29
C ALA A 190 -2.59 -13.12 1.67
N THR A 191 -3.75 -12.60 1.25
CA THR A 191 -3.90 -11.26 0.68
C THR A 191 -3.66 -10.18 1.74
N PHE A 192 -4.27 -10.33 2.91
CA PHE A 192 -4.16 -9.37 4.00
C PHE A 192 -2.75 -9.26 4.56
N CYS A 193 -1.97 -10.35 4.53
CA CYS A 193 -0.55 -10.32 4.87
C CYS A 193 0.26 -9.42 3.94
N ILE A 194 -0.16 -9.18 2.69
CA ILE A 194 0.52 -8.22 1.82
C ILE A 194 0.29 -6.79 2.33
N ASN A 195 -0.96 -6.43 2.65
CA ASN A 195 -1.27 -5.09 3.17
C ASN A 195 -0.62 -4.83 4.54
N SER A 196 -0.52 -5.86 5.39
CA SER A 196 0.00 -5.70 6.76
C SER A 196 1.47 -6.09 6.88
N LEU A 197 1.78 -7.38 6.77
CA LEU A 197 3.11 -7.91 7.06
C LEU A 197 4.17 -7.44 6.06
N ALA A 198 3.82 -7.26 4.79
CA ALA A 198 4.76 -6.73 3.79
C ALA A 198 5.09 -5.23 4.00
N HIS A 199 4.35 -4.51 4.85
CA HIS A 199 4.67 -3.14 5.26
C HIS A 199 5.39 -3.06 6.61
N VAL A 200 5.56 -4.17 7.33
CA VAL A 200 6.19 -4.16 8.66
C VAL A 200 7.47 -5.00 8.70
N ARG A 201 7.52 -6.13 7.99
CA ARG A 201 8.63 -7.09 8.09
C ARG A 201 9.16 -7.53 6.73
N GLY A 202 10.46 -7.30 6.53
CA GLY A 202 11.18 -7.66 5.31
C GLY A 202 12.34 -6.71 5.04
N ARG A 203 12.84 -6.69 3.81
CA ARG A 203 13.97 -5.85 3.38
C ARG A 203 13.50 -4.73 2.44
N LYS A 204 14.01 -3.51 2.63
CA LYS A 204 13.86 -2.40 1.66
C LYS A 204 15.09 -2.37 0.76
N ARG A 205 14.91 -2.60 -0.55
CA ARG A 205 15.96 -2.46 -1.58
C ARG A 205 15.91 -1.09 -2.23
N TYR A 206 14.73 -0.50 -2.32
CA TYR A 206 14.43 0.75 -2.99
C TYR A 206 13.82 1.76 -2.01
N VAL A 207 14.15 3.04 -2.22
CA VAL A 207 13.46 4.15 -1.56
C VAL A 207 12.15 4.41 -2.31
N THR A 208 11.03 4.10 -1.67
CA THR A 208 9.67 4.21 -2.23
C THR A 208 8.85 5.34 -1.60
N GLY A 209 9.32 5.90 -0.49
CA GLY A 209 8.57 6.90 0.29
C GLY A 209 7.47 6.29 1.16
N ASP A 210 7.39 4.96 1.25
CA ASP A 210 6.45 4.20 2.07
C ASP A 210 7.18 3.09 2.87
N ASP A 211 6.43 2.23 3.54
CA ASP A 211 6.92 1.14 4.36
C ASP A 211 6.92 -0.25 3.69
N SER A 212 6.67 -0.32 2.38
CA SER A 212 6.74 -1.57 1.63
C SER A 212 8.09 -2.27 1.79
N ARG A 213 8.07 -3.59 1.97
CA ARG A 213 9.24 -4.45 2.21
C ARG A 213 9.12 -5.75 1.42
N ASN A 214 10.26 -6.22 0.91
CA ASN A 214 10.36 -7.55 0.30
C ASN A 214 10.42 -8.65 1.36
N ASN A 215 9.57 -9.66 1.22
CA ASN A 215 9.49 -10.82 2.10
C ASN A 215 9.36 -12.10 1.26
N TRP A 216 10.40 -12.94 1.31
CA TRP A 216 10.50 -14.14 0.47
C TRP A 216 9.48 -15.22 0.84
N LEU A 217 9.11 -15.33 2.13
CA LEU A 217 8.11 -16.29 2.58
C LEU A 217 6.73 -15.88 2.07
N LEU A 218 6.40 -14.59 2.16
CA LEU A 218 5.19 -14.05 1.55
C LEU A 218 5.20 -14.29 0.04
N ALA A 219 6.31 -14.00 -0.64
CA ALA A 219 6.41 -14.21 -2.08
C ALA A 219 6.16 -15.67 -2.49
N LEU A 220 6.57 -16.64 -1.68
CA LEU A 220 6.27 -18.05 -1.92
C LEU A 220 4.77 -18.34 -1.79
N VAL A 221 4.14 -17.95 -0.68
CA VAL A 221 2.72 -18.27 -0.43
C VAL A 221 1.76 -17.44 -1.29
N THR A 222 2.17 -16.28 -1.79
CA THR A 222 1.37 -15.41 -2.65
C THR A 222 1.80 -15.41 -4.12
N MET A 223 2.62 -16.36 -4.55
CA MET A 223 3.09 -16.48 -5.94
C MET A 223 3.75 -15.20 -6.50
N GLY A 224 4.53 -14.49 -5.68
CA GLY A 224 5.37 -13.36 -6.08
C GLY A 224 5.03 -12.05 -5.38
N GLU A 225 3.82 -11.91 -4.82
CA GLU A 225 3.30 -10.64 -4.26
C GLU A 225 4.07 -10.12 -3.04
N GLY A 226 4.84 -11.00 -2.38
CA GLY A 226 5.74 -10.63 -1.29
C GLY A 226 6.99 -9.86 -1.71
N TRP A 227 7.30 -9.71 -3.00
CA TRP A 227 8.34 -8.78 -3.49
C TRP A 227 7.82 -7.34 -3.51
N HIS A 228 7.27 -6.90 -2.37
CA HIS A 228 6.40 -5.74 -2.28
C HIS A 228 7.16 -4.41 -2.42
N ASN A 229 8.38 -4.31 -1.89
CA ASN A 229 9.20 -3.11 -2.08
C ASN A 229 9.68 -2.98 -3.53
N ASN A 230 9.97 -4.08 -4.22
CA ASN A 230 10.27 -4.04 -5.65
C ASN A 230 9.05 -3.53 -6.43
N HIS A 231 7.87 -4.05 -6.09
CA HIS A 231 6.60 -3.65 -6.69
C HIS A 231 6.32 -2.14 -6.48
N HIS A 232 6.44 -1.63 -5.26
CA HIS A 232 6.25 -0.19 -4.98
C HIS A 232 7.31 0.70 -5.67
N ALA A 233 8.52 0.17 -5.89
CA ALA A 233 9.55 0.90 -6.62
C ALA A 233 9.25 1.03 -8.13
N TYR A 234 8.56 0.06 -8.73
CA TYR A 234 8.18 0.10 -10.14
C TYR A 234 6.91 -0.73 -10.42
N GLN A 235 5.77 -0.16 -10.04
CA GLN A 235 4.47 -0.83 -10.01
C GLN A 235 3.95 -1.28 -11.38
N SER A 236 4.45 -0.68 -12.47
CA SER A 236 4.06 -1.05 -13.83
C SER A 236 4.68 -2.34 -14.33
N SER A 237 5.64 -2.93 -13.60
CA SER A 237 6.26 -4.19 -14.01
C SER A 237 5.32 -5.37 -13.80
N VAL A 238 5.29 -6.28 -14.79
CA VAL A 238 4.60 -7.57 -14.65
C VAL A 238 5.37 -8.56 -13.78
N ARG A 239 6.69 -8.37 -13.63
CA ARG A 239 7.57 -9.18 -12.80
C ARG A 239 7.89 -8.40 -11.53
N GLN A 240 7.56 -8.94 -10.36
CA GLN A 240 7.85 -8.28 -9.08
C GLN A 240 9.16 -8.78 -8.47
N GLY A 241 9.55 -10.02 -8.75
CA GLY A 241 10.87 -10.53 -8.39
C GLY A 241 11.94 -9.98 -9.35
N PHE A 242 12.66 -8.92 -8.99
CA PHE A 242 13.63 -8.24 -9.86
C PHE A 242 14.97 -8.97 -10.01
N LYS A 243 15.32 -9.86 -9.08
CA LYS A 243 16.55 -10.68 -9.17
C LYS A 243 16.24 -12.10 -9.61
N TRP A 244 17.23 -12.80 -10.16
CA TRP A 244 17.07 -14.16 -10.69
C TRP A 244 16.61 -15.18 -9.64
N TRP A 245 16.97 -14.98 -8.38
CA TRP A 245 16.58 -15.81 -7.24
C TRP A 245 15.24 -15.39 -6.62
N GLU A 246 14.65 -14.27 -7.04
CA GLU A 246 13.35 -13.81 -6.56
C GLU A 246 12.25 -14.52 -7.33
N ILE A 247 11.80 -15.66 -6.77
CA ILE A 247 10.81 -16.54 -7.38
C ILE A 247 9.47 -15.80 -7.47
N ASP A 248 8.92 -15.72 -8.69
CA ASP A 248 7.65 -15.06 -9.01
C ASP A 248 6.81 -15.97 -9.92
N PRO A 249 6.12 -16.98 -9.35
CA PRO A 249 5.35 -17.94 -10.13
C PRO A 249 4.24 -17.31 -10.98
N THR A 250 3.62 -16.23 -10.50
CA THR A 250 2.61 -15.49 -11.29
C THR A 250 3.21 -14.94 -12.58
N TYR A 251 4.41 -14.35 -12.52
CA TYR A 251 5.13 -13.89 -13.71
C TYR A 251 5.47 -15.05 -14.66
N TYR A 252 5.92 -16.18 -14.11
CA TYR A 252 6.27 -17.35 -14.94
C TYR A 252 5.07 -17.87 -15.74
N LEU A 253 3.91 -17.95 -15.10
CA LEU A 253 2.66 -18.34 -15.76
C LEU A 253 2.21 -17.31 -16.80
N LEU A 254 2.28 -16.01 -16.49
CA LEU A 254 1.99 -14.95 -17.47
C LEU A 254 2.93 -14.99 -18.67
N ARG A 255 4.22 -15.31 -18.46
CA ARG A 255 5.20 -15.49 -19.53
C ARG A 255 4.89 -16.72 -20.39
N ALA A 256 4.44 -17.82 -19.79
CA ALA A 256 4.00 -18.98 -20.55
C ALA A 256 2.75 -18.66 -21.39
N LEU A 257 1.78 -17.93 -20.82
CA LEU A 257 0.60 -17.45 -21.53
C LEU A 257 0.96 -16.50 -22.69
N SER A 258 2.06 -15.76 -22.58
CA SER A 258 2.48 -14.88 -23.66
C SER A 258 3.05 -15.61 -24.87
N TRP A 259 3.64 -16.80 -24.67
CA TRP A 259 4.04 -17.67 -25.78
C TRP A 259 2.84 -18.21 -26.57
N LEU A 260 1.68 -18.30 -25.92
CA LEU A 260 0.42 -18.70 -26.54
C LEU A 260 -0.37 -17.52 -27.15
N GLY A 261 0.15 -16.30 -27.05
CA GLY A 261 -0.54 -15.08 -27.51
C GLY A 261 -1.77 -14.70 -26.68
N VAL A 262 -1.98 -15.32 -25.52
CA VAL A 262 -3.11 -15.00 -24.64
C VAL A 262 -2.89 -13.66 -23.95
N VAL A 263 -1.65 -13.36 -23.57
CA VAL A 263 -1.22 -12.07 -23.03
C VAL A 263 0.01 -11.56 -23.79
N TRP A 264 0.21 -10.26 -23.87
CA TRP A 264 1.34 -9.65 -24.57
C TRP A 264 1.73 -8.33 -23.90
N ASP A 265 2.74 -7.64 -24.43
CA ASP A 265 3.28 -6.39 -23.88
C ASP A 265 3.66 -6.49 -22.39
N LEU A 266 4.34 -7.57 -22.02
CA LEU A 266 4.82 -7.81 -20.65
C LEU A 266 5.84 -6.72 -20.26
N LYS A 267 5.41 -5.74 -19.46
CA LYS A 267 6.25 -4.63 -19.02
C LYS A 267 7.30 -5.11 -18.02
N THR A 268 8.54 -4.68 -18.22
CA THR A 268 9.67 -4.97 -17.33
C THR A 268 10.28 -3.68 -16.79
N PRO A 269 10.94 -3.72 -15.63
CA PRO A 269 11.62 -2.55 -15.09
C PRO A 269 12.86 -2.24 -15.95
N PRO A 270 13.13 -0.96 -16.26
CA PRO A 270 14.37 -0.54 -16.89
C PRO A 270 15.60 -0.92 -16.04
N GLU A 271 16.74 -1.11 -16.69
CA GLU A 271 17.98 -1.53 -16.03
C GLU A 271 18.42 -0.55 -14.92
N GLN A 272 18.19 0.75 -15.11
CA GLN A 272 18.47 1.78 -14.10
C GLN A 272 17.65 1.58 -12.82
N VAL A 273 16.42 1.07 -12.92
CA VAL A 273 15.60 0.69 -11.76
C VAL A 273 16.20 -0.54 -11.09
N LEU A 274 16.55 -1.57 -11.86
CA LEU A 274 17.12 -2.82 -11.33
C LEU A 274 18.45 -2.61 -10.59
N ARG A 275 19.23 -1.61 -11.01
CA ARG A 275 20.49 -1.18 -10.39
C ARG A 275 20.33 -0.13 -9.29
N ASN A 276 19.11 0.37 -9.07
CA ASN A 276 18.81 1.45 -8.12
C ASN A 276 19.56 2.77 -8.43
N GLU A 277 19.66 3.07 -9.74
CA GLU A 277 20.39 4.23 -10.28
C GLU A 277 19.45 5.29 -10.89
N GLN A 278 18.15 5.04 -10.88
CA GLN A 278 17.15 6.02 -11.32
C GLN A 278 17.12 7.23 -10.37
N ARG A 279 16.85 8.42 -10.93
CA ARG A 279 16.40 9.56 -10.14
C ARG A 279 14.97 9.28 -9.64
N LEU A 280 14.71 9.54 -8.37
CA LEU A 280 13.39 9.30 -7.78
C LEU A 280 12.40 10.37 -8.24
N ALA A 281 11.12 10.02 -8.30
CA ALA A 281 10.07 11.00 -8.56
C ALA A 281 9.97 12.01 -7.42
N ALA A 282 9.63 13.26 -7.73
CA ALA A 282 9.53 14.35 -6.74
C ALA A 282 8.66 13.98 -5.53
N ARG A 283 7.58 13.23 -5.75
CA ARG A 283 6.72 12.72 -4.68
C ARG A 283 7.46 11.80 -3.70
N VAL A 284 8.26 10.87 -4.22
CA VAL A 284 9.04 9.93 -3.40
C VAL A 284 10.10 10.69 -2.61
N ILE A 285 10.75 11.66 -3.26
CA ILE A 285 11.71 12.56 -2.60
C ILE A 285 11.04 13.30 -1.45
N ASN A 286 9.90 13.95 -1.68
CA ASN A 286 9.16 14.67 -0.66
C ASN A 286 8.76 13.77 0.53
N ARG A 287 8.24 12.57 0.27
CA ARG A 287 7.88 11.63 1.33
C ARG A 287 9.07 11.11 2.13
N ALA A 288 10.16 10.79 1.45
CA ALA A 288 11.40 10.37 2.13
C ALA A 288 11.97 11.54 2.94
N ALA A 289 11.89 12.76 2.43
CA ALA A 289 12.31 13.96 3.13
C ALA A 289 11.45 14.26 4.38
N GLU A 290 10.13 14.09 4.30
CA GLU A 290 9.21 14.17 5.45
C GLU A 290 9.58 13.14 6.53
N GLN A 291 9.85 11.88 6.11
CA GLN A 291 10.28 10.82 7.03
C GLN A 291 11.62 11.16 7.70
N LEU A 292 12.59 11.69 6.95
CA LEU A 292 13.88 12.10 7.48
C LEU A 292 13.73 13.28 8.45
N ALA A 293 13.01 14.33 8.06
CA ALA A 293 12.78 15.50 8.90
C ALA A 293 12.05 15.13 10.22
N ALA A 294 11.13 14.16 10.18
CA ALA A 294 10.41 13.70 11.37
C ALA A 294 11.30 13.03 12.44
N HIS A 295 12.51 12.57 12.09
CA HIS A 295 13.47 12.06 13.08
C HIS A 295 14.07 13.20 13.95
N PHE A 296 13.97 14.43 13.49
CA PHE A 296 14.42 15.62 14.20
C PHE A 296 13.22 16.28 14.89
N ASN A 297 13.20 16.25 16.22
CA ASN A 297 12.14 16.87 16.99
C ASN A 297 12.25 18.41 16.92
N SER A 298 11.52 19.00 15.98
CA SER A 298 11.44 20.45 15.76
C SER A 298 11.05 21.25 17.01
N GLU A 299 10.27 20.68 17.94
CA GLU A 299 9.92 21.32 19.22
C GLU A 299 11.12 21.47 20.11
N ARG A 300 11.82 20.37 20.33
CA ARG A 300 12.99 20.31 21.18
C ARG A 300 14.09 21.21 20.64
N ILE A 301 14.23 21.25 19.31
CA ILE A 301 15.17 22.15 18.64
C ILE A 301 14.77 23.61 18.87
N ALA A 302 13.50 23.98 18.64
CA ALA A 302 13.03 25.34 18.88
C ALA A 302 13.18 25.78 20.35
N LEU A 303 12.91 24.89 21.31
CA LEU A 303 13.12 25.12 22.74
C LEU A 303 14.59 25.30 23.10
N ALA A 304 15.48 24.49 22.52
CA ALA A 304 16.93 24.61 22.71
C ALA A 304 17.46 25.94 22.15
N ILE A 305 17.03 26.33 20.94
CA ILE A 305 17.36 27.63 20.34
C ILE A 305 16.87 28.79 21.23
N THR A 306 15.61 28.73 21.69
CA THR A 306 15.03 29.75 22.56
C THR A 306 15.83 29.88 23.86
N SER A 307 16.25 28.77 24.45
CA SER A 307 17.05 28.76 25.69
C SER A 307 18.48 29.26 25.49
N ALA A 308 19.03 29.09 24.29
CA ALA A 308 20.41 29.48 23.97
C ALA A 308 20.56 30.96 23.57
N LEU A 309 19.50 31.59 23.07
CA LEU A 309 19.51 33.00 22.66
C LEU A 309 19.12 33.93 23.81
N HIS A 310 19.74 35.12 23.86
CA HIS A 310 19.36 36.15 24.81
C HIS A 310 18.10 36.90 24.36
N GLY A 311 17.34 37.48 25.31
CA GLY A 311 16.05 38.16 25.07
C GLY A 311 15.97 39.09 23.84
N PRO A 312 16.91 40.02 23.63
CA PRO A 312 16.87 40.90 22.45
C PRO A 312 17.18 40.17 21.13
N GLU A 313 18.09 39.19 21.13
CA GLU A 313 18.44 38.39 19.94
C GLU A 313 17.27 37.50 19.52
N LEU A 314 16.62 36.86 20.49
CA LEU A 314 15.45 36.04 20.29
C LEU A 314 14.28 36.88 19.72
N SER A 315 14.05 38.08 20.26
CA SER A 315 12.98 38.97 19.79
C SER A 315 13.22 39.42 18.35
N ALA A 316 14.47 39.80 18.02
CA ALA A 316 14.83 40.17 16.65
C ALA A 316 14.64 39.01 15.66
N LEU A 317 15.03 37.79 16.05
CA LEU A 317 14.82 36.59 15.24
C LEU A 317 13.33 36.30 15.04
N GLN A 318 12.51 36.39 16.08
CA GLN A 318 11.06 36.18 16.00
C GLN A 318 10.40 37.18 15.05
N ASP A 319 10.75 38.47 15.16
CA ASP A 319 10.26 39.50 14.26
C ASP A 319 10.65 39.23 12.80
N MET A 320 11.88 38.76 12.55
CA MET A 320 12.32 38.37 11.21
C MET A 320 11.50 37.20 10.67
N LEU A 321 11.24 36.17 11.48
CA LEU A 321 10.47 34.99 11.09
C LEU A 321 9.00 35.34 10.81
N VAL A 322 8.38 36.16 11.67
CA VAL A 322 7.00 36.65 11.48
C VAL A 322 6.89 37.45 10.17
N ARG A 323 7.87 38.30 9.86
CA ARG A 323 7.91 39.05 8.59
C ARG A 323 8.14 38.15 7.38
N ALA A 324 8.93 37.09 7.52
CA ALA A 324 9.25 36.17 6.43
C ALA A 324 8.06 35.28 6.02
N ARG A 325 7.08 35.06 6.92
CA ARG A 325 5.90 34.22 6.70
C ARG A 325 6.26 32.83 6.18
N HIS A 326 6.12 32.59 4.87
CA HIS A 326 6.42 31.29 4.24
C HIS A 326 7.91 31.10 3.88
N ARG A 327 8.73 32.14 4.02
CA ARG A 327 10.18 32.11 3.73
C ARG A 327 11.05 31.92 4.97
N THR A 328 10.51 31.31 6.02
CA THR A 328 11.23 31.06 7.29
C THR A 328 12.47 30.20 7.09
N ALA A 329 12.41 29.21 6.19
CA ALA A 329 13.56 28.35 5.89
C ALA A 329 14.75 29.14 5.29
N GLU A 330 14.49 30.10 4.39
CA GLU A 330 15.52 30.95 3.80
C GLU A 330 16.21 31.81 4.87
N VAL A 331 15.42 32.40 5.77
CA VAL A 331 15.94 33.21 6.89
C VAL A 331 16.80 32.35 7.82
N LEU A 332 16.33 31.16 8.18
CA LEU A 332 17.07 30.27 9.08
C LEU A 332 18.33 29.69 8.45
N THR A 333 18.39 29.56 7.13
CA THR A 333 19.61 29.13 6.43
C THR A 333 20.69 30.23 6.48
N ALA A 334 20.27 31.50 6.46
CA ALA A 334 21.17 32.65 6.49
C ALA A 334 21.72 32.98 7.90
N VAL A 335 21.11 32.43 8.96
CA VAL A 335 21.48 32.70 10.36
C VAL A 335 22.06 31.44 10.98
N HIS A 336 23.26 31.53 11.55
CA HIS A 336 23.86 30.41 12.27
C HIS A 336 23.21 30.27 13.66
N LEU A 337 22.27 29.34 13.79
CA LEU A 337 21.58 29.08 15.06
C LEU A 337 22.18 27.86 15.78
N PRO A 338 22.40 27.95 17.10
CA PRO A 338 22.86 26.81 17.89
C PRO A 338 21.79 25.70 17.89
N HIS A 339 22.21 24.44 17.98
CA HIS A 339 21.33 23.25 18.04
C HIS A 339 20.48 22.95 16.79
N LEU A 340 20.59 23.75 15.73
CA LEU A 340 19.96 23.45 14.46
C LEU A 340 20.78 22.36 13.74
N PRO A 341 20.17 21.22 13.38
CA PRO A 341 20.90 20.16 12.69
C PRO A 341 21.47 20.64 11.37
N SER A 342 22.75 20.35 11.16
CA SER A 342 23.45 20.62 9.91
C SER A 342 23.01 19.69 8.79
N ARG A 343 23.22 20.12 7.55
CA ARG A 343 23.02 19.26 6.37
C ARG A 343 23.83 17.95 6.46
N GLU A 344 25.02 17.99 7.05
CA GLU A 344 25.86 16.80 7.21
C GLU A 344 25.27 15.79 8.20
N GLU A 345 24.69 16.27 9.30
CA GLU A 345 23.95 15.41 10.25
C GLU A 345 22.73 14.79 9.59
N LEU A 346 21.95 15.56 8.81
CA LEU A 346 20.83 15.02 8.03
C LEU A 346 21.30 13.99 6.99
N LEU A 347 22.44 14.22 6.34
CA LEU A 347 23.01 13.27 5.38
C LEU A 347 23.46 11.97 6.06
N ALA A 348 24.06 12.06 7.25
CA ALA A 348 24.44 10.89 8.04
C ALA A 348 23.21 10.06 8.44
N GLU A 349 22.16 10.72 8.93
CA GLU A 349 20.89 10.07 9.27
C GLU A 349 20.22 9.46 8.03
N ALA A 350 20.19 10.19 6.91
CA ALA A 350 19.65 9.70 5.65
C ALA A 350 20.36 8.42 5.15
N ARG A 351 21.70 8.34 5.31
CA ARG A 351 22.48 7.14 4.97
C ARG A 351 22.19 5.95 5.89
N ALA A 352 21.79 6.20 7.13
CA ALA A 352 21.38 5.16 8.07
C ALA A 352 19.95 4.67 7.77
N MET A 353 19.05 5.59 7.43
CA MET A 353 17.65 5.29 7.17
C MET A 353 17.40 4.63 5.80
N PHE A 354 18.05 5.14 4.75
CA PHE A 354 17.72 4.80 3.37
C PHE A 354 18.79 3.93 2.72
N THR A 355 18.31 3.00 1.89
CA THR A 355 19.17 2.33 0.90
C THR A 355 19.79 3.35 -0.06
N LYS A 356 20.99 3.03 -0.57
CA LYS A 356 21.74 3.89 -1.49
C LYS A 356 20.87 4.27 -2.70
N THR A 357 20.70 5.56 -2.95
CA THR A 357 19.94 6.10 -4.09
C THR A 357 20.66 7.33 -4.68
N ARG A 358 20.45 7.61 -5.98
CA ARG A 358 21.01 8.82 -6.62
C ARG A 358 20.35 10.11 -6.15
N SER A 359 19.14 10.05 -5.61
CA SER A 359 18.40 11.22 -5.12
C SER A 359 18.61 11.46 -3.61
N LEU A 360 19.66 10.92 -3.01
CA LEU A 360 19.89 11.05 -1.56
C LEU A 360 20.12 12.51 -1.16
N ASP A 361 20.91 13.25 -1.94
CA ASP A 361 21.13 14.68 -1.70
C ASP A 361 19.83 15.48 -1.84
N GLU A 362 19.02 15.20 -2.87
CA GLU A 362 17.70 15.85 -3.05
C GLU A 362 16.77 15.60 -1.86
N ILE A 363 16.79 14.38 -1.29
CA ILE A 363 16.02 14.03 -0.08
C ILE A 363 16.52 14.83 1.12
N VAL A 364 17.84 14.90 1.31
CA VAL A 364 18.47 15.62 2.43
C VAL A 364 18.19 17.11 2.35
N ASP A 365 18.37 17.72 1.19
CA ASP A 365 18.13 19.15 0.97
C ASP A 365 16.67 19.48 1.27
N ARG A 366 15.75 18.67 0.75
CA ARG A 366 14.33 18.86 1.01
C ARG A 366 13.95 18.64 2.48
N ALA A 367 14.54 17.66 3.14
CA ALA A 367 14.30 17.39 4.56
C ALA A 367 14.80 18.54 5.43
N HIS A 368 15.94 19.12 5.05
CA HIS A 368 16.48 20.29 5.73
C HIS A 368 15.51 21.47 5.61
N GLU A 369 15.03 21.80 4.41
CA GLU A 369 14.03 22.85 4.22
C GLU A 369 12.76 22.63 5.06
N LEU A 370 12.24 21.40 5.09
CA LEU A 370 11.05 21.04 5.88
C LEU A 370 11.30 21.21 7.39
N LEU A 371 12.46 20.78 7.86
CA LEU A 371 12.86 20.93 9.26
C LEU A 371 12.98 22.40 9.65
N LEU A 372 13.65 23.20 8.82
CA LEU A 372 13.80 24.64 9.03
C LEU A 372 12.43 25.33 9.08
N ALA A 373 11.55 25.04 8.12
CA ALA A 373 10.20 25.61 8.11
C ALA A 373 9.42 25.25 9.39
N SER A 374 9.52 24.01 9.84
CA SER A 374 8.87 23.53 11.07
C SER A 374 9.42 24.22 12.32
N VAL A 375 10.75 24.28 12.48
CA VAL A 375 11.41 24.99 13.59
C VAL A 375 11.07 26.48 13.56
N GLY A 376 11.12 27.12 12.40
CA GLY A 376 10.80 28.53 12.24
C GLY A 376 9.35 28.86 12.61
N THR A 377 8.41 27.99 12.25
CA THR A 377 7.00 28.13 12.64
C THR A 377 6.83 28.09 14.16
N ARG A 378 7.52 27.17 14.84
CA ARG A 378 7.49 27.05 16.31
C ARG A 378 8.17 28.23 17.01
N LEU A 379 9.29 28.72 16.46
CA LEU A 379 9.97 29.90 16.98
C LEU A 379 9.13 31.18 16.83
N ALA A 380 8.36 31.30 15.74
CA ALA A 380 7.47 32.43 15.49
C ALA A 380 6.16 32.39 16.30
N ALA A 381 5.81 31.25 16.90
CA ALA A 381 4.58 31.11 17.69
C ALA A 381 4.67 31.88 19.03
N PRO A 382 3.58 32.53 19.49
CA PRO A 382 3.52 33.20 20.80
C PRO A 382 3.87 32.25 21.95
N VAL A 383 4.44 32.78 23.03
CA VAL A 383 4.90 31.99 24.20
C VAL A 383 3.77 31.12 24.81
N GLU A 384 2.52 31.57 24.74
CA GLU A 384 1.34 30.87 25.29
C GLU A 384 0.90 29.62 24.49
N GLN A 385 1.42 29.40 23.27
CA GLN A 385 1.09 28.24 22.42
C GLN A 385 2.18 27.14 22.43
N ARG A 386 3.15 27.23 23.33
CA ARG A 386 4.35 26.36 23.38
C ARG A 386 4.29 25.24 24.44
N ALA A 387 3.10 24.95 24.99
CA ALA A 387 2.87 23.99 26.07
C ALA A 387 2.32 22.65 25.59
#